data_AF-A0A966STJ2-F1
#
_entry.id   AF-A0A966STJ2-F1
#
_cell.length_a   1.000
_cell.length_b   1.000
_cell.length_c   1.000
_cell.angle_alpha   90.00
_cell.angle_beta   90.00
_cell.angle_gamma   90.00
#
_symmetry.space_group_name_H-M   'P 1'
#
loop_
_entity.id
_entity.type
_entity.pdbx_description
1 polymer ?
#
loop_
_entity_poly.entity_id
_entity_poly.type
_entity_poly.pdbx_seq_one_letter_code
_entity_poly.pdbx_strand_id
1 'polypeptide(L)'
;FLQVWLQTNRPGLHPVYSQARFGADAKSGRLCLIMSPDGEAGSLAFRQDARIFATVLRDGEKVEHVLKPGRVAWLHVATGALSVNDVALSPGDGASFTGETSVRLTGTIHEAEALLFDLPG
;
A
#
# COMPACT_ATOMS: atom_id res chain seq x y z
N PHE A 1 -15.37 -2.58 4.32
CA PHE A 1 -14.74 -3.78 3.76
C PHE A 1 -14.25 -3.45 2.37
N LEU A 2 -13.02 -3.82 2.01
CA LEU A 2 -12.40 -3.53 0.71
C LEU A 2 -12.04 -4.85 0.03
N GLN A 3 -12.36 -4.98 -1.26
CA GLN A 3 -11.90 -6.10 -2.09
C GLN A 3 -10.99 -5.56 -3.18
N VAL A 4 -9.80 -6.18 -3.29
CA VAL A 4 -8.82 -5.85 -4.32
C VAL A 4 -8.59 -7.09 -5.16
N TRP A 5 -8.63 -6.90 -6.48
CA TRP A 5 -8.35 -7.94 -7.46
C TRP A 5 -7.04 -7.61 -8.15
N LEU A 6 -6.05 -8.49 -8.01
CA LEU A 6 -4.77 -8.38 -8.71
C LEU A 6 -4.66 -9.54 -9.70
N GLN A 7 -4.29 -9.22 -10.94
CA GLN A 7 -3.97 -10.25 -11.93
C GLN A 7 -2.73 -11.02 -11.47
N THR A 8 -2.69 -12.33 -11.69
CA THR A 8 -1.48 -13.13 -11.43
C THR A 8 -0.44 -12.90 -12.53
N ASN A 9 0.84 -13.12 -12.20
CA ASN A 9 1.91 -13.03 -13.20
C ASN A 9 1.99 -14.26 -14.12
N ARG A 10 1.27 -15.34 -13.81
CA ARG A 10 1.21 -16.57 -14.62
C ARG A 10 -0.19 -17.19 -14.60
N PRO A 11 -0.63 -17.80 -15.71
CA PRO A 11 -1.87 -18.58 -15.75
C PRO A 11 -1.70 -19.97 -15.11
N GLY A 12 -2.82 -20.66 -14.85
CA GLY A 12 -2.81 -22.08 -14.47
C GLY A 12 -2.26 -22.38 -13.06
N LEU A 13 -2.22 -21.37 -12.20
CA LEU A 13 -1.69 -21.48 -10.86
C LEU A 13 -2.72 -22.16 -9.94
N HIS A 14 -2.27 -23.16 -9.17
CA HIS A 14 -3.11 -23.74 -8.12
C HIS A 14 -3.57 -22.66 -7.12
N PRO A 15 -4.88 -22.57 -6.81
CA PRO A 15 -5.39 -21.63 -5.82
C PRO A 15 -4.74 -21.86 -4.46
N VAL A 16 -4.42 -20.77 -3.78
CA VAL A 16 -3.94 -20.78 -2.40
C VAL A 16 -4.75 -19.75 -1.62
N TYR A 17 -5.20 -20.14 -0.44
CA TYR A 17 -5.83 -19.24 0.51
C TYR A 17 -4.84 -18.96 1.65
N SER A 18 -4.74 -17.71 2.05
CA SER A 18 -3.91 -17.29 3.18
C SER A 18 -4.55 -16.11 3.88
N GLN A 19 -4.38 -16.05 5.20
CA GLN A 19 -4.93 -15.01 6.04
C GLN A 19 -3.90 -14.64 7.09
N ALA A 20 -3.70 -13.33 7.27
CA ALA A 20 -2.87 -12.78 8.33
C ALA A 20 -3.59 -11.59 8.97
N ARG A 21 -3.22 -11.29 10.22
CA ARG A 21 -3.67 -10.10 10.94
C ARG A 21 -2.48 -9.21 11.22
N PHE A 22 -2.51 -8.00 10.69
CA PHE A 22 -1.54 -6.96 10.98
C PHE A 22 -2.14 -5.99 12.00
N GLY A 23 -1.58 -5.96 13.21
CA GLY A 23 -2.04 -5.07 14.29
C GLY A 23 -1.85 -3.59 13.96
N ALA A 24 -2.52 -2.70 14.69
CA ALA A 24 -2.38 -1.26 14.50
C ALA A 24 -0.92 -0.80 14.71
N ASP A 25 -0.25 -1.33 15.74
CA ASP A 25 1.15 -0.99 16.06
C ASP A 25 2.13 -1.35 14.94
N ALA A 26 1.83 -2.38 14.15
CA ALA A 26 2.67 -2.77 13.01
C ALA A 26 2.61 -1.73 11.87
N LYS A 27 1.52 -0.96 11.79
CA LYS A 27 1.23 -0.01 10.71
C LYS A 27 1.38 1.45 11.14
N SER A 28 1.42 1.74 12.44
CA SER A 28 1.49 3.10 12.97
C SER A 28 2.81 3.78 12.62
N GLY A 29 2.72 4.95 11.97
CA GLY A 29 3.83 5.80 11.57
C GLY A 29 4.79 5.16 10.56
N ARG A 30 4.39 4.08 9.86
CA ARG A 30 5.27 3.32 8.98
C ARG A 30 4.53 2.57 7.87
N LEU A 31 5.25 2.26 6.79
CA LEU A 31 4.78 1.34 5.75
C LEU A 31 5.01 -0.11 6.19
N CYS A 32 3.94 -0.79 6.59
CA CYS A 32 3.95 -2.21 6.92
C CYS A 32 3.70 -3.04 5.67
N LEU A 33 4.66 -3.86 5.26
CA LEU A 33 4.48 -4.76 4.12
C LEU A 33 3.51 -5.89 4.50
N ILE A 34 2.33 -5.91 3.88
CA ILE A 34 1.28 -6.88 4.18
C ILE A 34 1.17 -7.99 3.14
N MET A 35 1.58 -7.74 1.89
CA MET A 35 1.65 -8.74 0.82
C MET A 35 2.88 -8.53 -0.06
N SER A 36 3.54 -9.63 -0.45
CA SER A 36 4.71 -9.62 -1.34
C SER A 36 4.81 -10.90 -2.19
N PRO A 37 5.70 -10.96 -3.20
CA PRO A 37 5.77 -12.12 -4.08
C PRO A 37 6.10 -13.45 -3.38
N ASP A 38 6.91 -13.39 -2.31
CA ASP A 38 7.50 -14.54 -1.62
C ASP A 38 7.23 -14.57 -0.11
N GLY A 39 6.50 -13.58 0.41
CA GLY A 39 6.20 -13.46 1.84
C GLY A 39 7.33 -12.82 2.66
N GLU A 40 8.19 -12.02 2.02
CA GLU A 40 9.28 -11.30 2.71
C GLU A 40 8.75 -10.48 3.91
N ALA A 41 9.58 -10.36 4.95
CA ALA A 41 9.26 -9.64 6.19
C ALA A 41 7.96 -10.09 6.90
N GLY A 42 7.53 -11.35 6.72
CA GLY A 42 6.33 -11.89 7.36
C GLY A 42 5.01 -11.47 6.69
N SER A 43 5.10 -10.96 5.46
CA SER A 43 3.94 -10.62 4.63
C SER A 43 3.27 -11.87 4.04
N LEU A 44 2.06 -11.72 3.53
CA LEU A 44 1.39 -12.79 2.79
C LEU A 44 2.01 -12.93 1.40
N ALA A 45 2.43 -14.15 1.04
CA ALA A 45 2.91 -14.47 -0.29
C ALA A 45 1.77 -14.49 -1.31
N PHE A 46 1.97 -13.88 -2.47
CA PHE A 46 1.05 -13.98 -3.60
C PHE A 46 1.80 -13.96 -4.94
N ARG A 47 1.18 -14.49 -5.99
CA ARG A 47 1.86 -14.80 -7.26
C ARG A 47 1.79 -13.64 -8.26
N GLN A 48 2.34 -12.50 -7.87
CA GLN A 48 2.50 -11.30 -8.70
C GLN A 48 3.74 -10.53 -8.23
N ASP A 49 4.42 -9.82 -9.14
CA ASP A 49 5.54 -8.91 -8.80
C ASP A 49 5.02 -7.57 -8.24
N ALA A 50 4.24 -7.66 -7.17
CA ALA A 50 3.69 -6.51 -6.48
C ALA A 50 3.97 -6.59 -4.98
N ARG A 51 4.03 -5.42 -4.35
CA ARG A 51 4.13 -5.26 -2.90
C ARG A 51 2.99 -4.38 -2.44
N ILE A 52 2.33 -4.78 -1.36
CA ILE A 52 1.21 -4.02 -0.80
C ILE A 52 1.59 -3.67 0.63
N PHE A 53 1.50 -2.39 0.93
CA PHE A 53 1.80 -1.83 2.23
C PHE A 53 0.52 -1.27 2.85
N ALA A 54 0.41 -1.40 4.16
CA ALA A 54 -0.58 -0.70 4.96
C ALA A 54 0.13 0.30 5.88
N THR A 55 -0.47 1.47 6.08
CA THR A 55 0.03 2.49 6.99
C THR A 55 -1.11 3.11 7.77
N VAL A 56 -0.82 3.50 9.01
CA VAL A 56 -1.69 4.34 9.84
C VAL A 56 -0.87 5.58 10.20
N LEU A 57 -1.32 6.76 9.78
CA LEU A 57 -0.61 8.02 9.99
C LEU A 57 -1.45 8.97 10.83
N ARG A 58 -0.84 9.54 11.87
CA ARG A 58 -1.37 10.65 12.65
C ARG A 58 -0.95 11.99 12.04
N ASP A 59 -1.54 13.07 12.53
CA ASP A 59 -1.22 14.42 12.07
C ASP A 59 0.28 14.71 12.13
N GLY A 60 0.84 15.10 10.99
CA GLY A 60 2.25 15.41 10.82
C GLY A 60 3.20 14.21 10.66
N GLU A 61 2.73 12.97 10.85
CA GLU A 61 3.54 11.76 10.59
C GLU A 61 3.78 11.59 9.09
N LYS A 62 4.98 11.16 8.72
CA LYS A 62 5.41 11.06 7.32
C LYS A 62 6.02 9.70 7.04
N VAL A 63 5.68 9.15 5.88
CA VAL A 63 6.30 7.96 5.33
C VAL A 63 6.60 8.15 3.85
N GLU A 64 7.65 7.47 3.39
CA GLU A 64 8.09 7.52 2.00
C GLU A 64 8.32 6.10 1.49
N HIS A 65 7.78 5.82 0.31
CA HIS A 65 8.08 4.60 -0.45
C HIS A 65 8.87 4.96 -1.70
N VAL A 66 10.09 4.44 -1.81
CA VAL A 66 10.93 4.63 -3.00
C VAL A 66 10.53 3.59 -4.06
N LEU A 67 10.22 4.06 -5.26
CA LEU A 67 9.88 3.22 -6.39
C LEU A 67 11.13 2.89 -7.20
N LYS A 68 11.28 1.60 -7.55
CA LYS A 68 12.29 1.18 -8.51
C LYS A 68 11.90 1.68 -9.92
N PRO A 69 12.87 1.93 -10.82
CA PRO A 69 12.57 2.31 -12.20
C PRO A 69 11.61 1.33 -12.88
N GLY A 70 10.66 1.87 -13.65
CA GLY A 70 9.67 1.09 -14.40
C GLY A 70 8.50 0.55 -13.55
N ARG A 71 8.40 0.93 -12.28
CA ARG A 71 7.27 0.58 -11.42
C ARG A 71 6.26 1.71 -11.35
N VAL A 72 5.01 1.35 -11.07
CA VAL A 72 3.91 2.28 -10.82
C VAL A 72 3.36 2.06 -9.43
N ALA A 73 2.73 3.07 -8.86
CA ALA A 73 2.05 2.93 -7.58
C ALA A 73 0.58 3.30 -7.66
N TRP A 74 -0.20 2.69 -6.77
CA TRP A 74 -1.56 3.09 -6.48
C TRP A 74 -1.69 3.30 -4.97
N LEU A 75 -2.30 4.39 -4.56
CA LEU A 75 -2.64 4.68 -3.17
C LEU A 75 -4.16 4.62 -3.03
N HIS A 76 -4.65 4.06 -1.92
CA HIS A 76 -6.06 4.12 -1.55
C HIS A 76 -6.20 4.50 -0.08
N VAL A 77 -7.02 5.52 0.21
CA VAL A 77 -7.31 5.96 1.58
C VAL A 77 -8.54 5.21 2.08
N ALA A 78 -8.35 4.35 3.08
CA ALA A 78 -9.44 3.56 3.66
C ALA A 78 -10.27 4.39 4.66
N THR A 79 -9.59 5.15 5.53
CA THR A 79 -10.20 6.02 6.55
C THR A 79 -9.32 7.24 6.81
N GLY A 80 -9.89 8.27 7.44
CA GLY A 80 -9.20 9.52 7.77
C GLY A 80 -8.77 10.33 6.56
N ALA A 81 -7.81 11.23 6.73
CA ALA A 81 -7.31 12.07 5.66
C ALA A 81 -5.78 12.19 5.71
N LEU A 82 -5.15 12.16 4.53
CA LEU A 82 -3.71 12.34 4.38
C LEU A 82 -3.44 13.23 3.16
N SER A 83 -2.22 13.71 3.02
CA SER A 83 -1.74 14.31 1.78
C SER A 83 -0.68 13.43 1.13
N VAL A 84 -0.65 13.47 -0.21
CA VAL A 84 0.39 12.86 -1.03
C VAL A 84 0.92 13.89 -2.01
N ASN A 85 2.23 14.15 -1.99
CA ASN A 85 2.86 15.19 -2.82
C ASN A 85 2.04 16.51 -2.84
N ASP A 86 1.63 16.98 -1.65
CA ASP A 86 0.84 18.19 -1.42
C ASP A 86 -0.64 18.15 -1.88
N VAL A 87 -1.12 17.03 -2.40
CA VAL A 87 -2.53 16.81 -2.72
C VAL A 87 -3.24 16.13 -1.55
N ALA A 88 -4.28 16.77 -1.01
CA ALA A 88 -5.11 16.18 0.04
C ALA A 88 -6.02 15.08 -0.52
N LEU A 89 -6.09 13.94 0.19
CA LEU A 89 -6.95 12.81 -0.11
C LEU A 89 -7.84 12.47 1.09
N SER A 90 -9.10 12.16 0.80
CA SER A 90 -10.15 11.81 1.75
C SER A 90 -10.50 10.32 1.69
N PRO A 91 -11.28 9.79 2.65
CA PRO A 91 -11.66 8.38 2.64
C PRO A 91 -12.35 7.98 1.33
N GLY A 92 -11.91 6.86 0.75
CA GLY A 92 -12.41 6.36 -0.52
C GLY A 92 -11.61 6.83 -1.74
N ASP A 93 -10.82 7.90 -1.61
CA ASP A 93 -10.00 8.39 -2.70
C ASP A 93 -8.89 7.40 -3.06
N GLY A 94 -8.45 7.48 -4.31
CA GLY A 94 -7.27 6.80 -4.80
C GLY A 94 -6.43 7.69 -5.70
N ALA A 95 -5.13 7.41 -5.76
CA ALA A 95 -4.19 8.14 -6.59
C ALA A 95 -3.25 7.15 -7.30
N SER A 96 -3.02 7.35 -8.60
CA SER A 96 -2.03 6.61 -9.37
C SER A 96 -0.75 7.43 -9.56
N PHE A 97 0.39 6.75 -9.56
CA PHE A 97 1.70 7.35 -9.72
C PHE A 97 2.44 6.60 -10.84
N THR A 98 2.81 7.31 -11.90
CA THR A 98 3.53 6.77 -13.05
C THR A 98 4.73 7.65 -13.35
N GLY A 99 5.92 7.04 -13.47
CA GLY A 99 7.16 7.79 -13.70
C GLY A 99 7.72 8.49 -12.46
N GLU A 100 7.05 8.37 -11.31
CA GLU A 100 7.52 8.89 -10.02
C GLU A 100 8.62 8.00 -9.42
N THR A 101 9.58 8.63 -8.73
CA THR A 101 10.66 7.92 -8.03
C THR A 101 10.32 7.58 -6.58
N SER A 102 9.30 8.22 -6.03
CA SER A 102 8.86 8.02 -4.65
C SER A 102 7.40 8.44 -4.45
N VAL A 103 6.73 7.81 -3.49
CA VAL A 103 5.42 8.27 -2.98
C VAL A 103 5.62 8.71 -1.53
N ARG A 104 5.32 9.98 -1.24
CA ARG A 104 5.45 10.57 0.11
C ARG A 104 4.08 10.89 0.66
N LEU A 105 3.76 10.26 1.79
CA LEU A 105 2.49 10.44 2.49
C LEU A 105 2.74 11.24 3.76
N THR A 106 1.83 12.19 4.04
CA THR A 106 1.80 12.92 5.31
C THR A 106 0.42 12.77 5.93
N GLY A 107 0.34 12.28 7.15
CA GLY A 107 -0.91 12.27 7.92
C GLY A 107 -1.36 13.70 8.20
N THR A 108 -2.67 13.92 8.12
CA THR A 108 -3.27 15.25 8.34
C THR A 108 -4.26 15.19 9.50
N ILE A 109 -5.38 15.92 9.40
CA ILE A 109 -6.40 15.97 10.43
C ILE A 109 -7.06 14.59 10.52
N HIS A 110 -7.12 14.07 11.75
CA HIS A 110 -7.57 12.71 12.09
C HIS A 110 -6.60 11.61 11.62
N GLU A 111 -6.57 10.51 12.36
CA GLU A 111 -5.76 9.34 12.00
C GLU A 111 -6.24 8.75 10.67
N ALA A 112 -5.31 8.53 9.74
CA ALA A 112 -5.58 8.02 8.41
C ALA A 112 -5.02 6.61 8.22
N GLU A 113 -5.85 5.70 7.71
CA GLU A 113 -5.42 4.37 7.27
C GLU A 113 -5.43 4.29 5.75
N ALA A 114 -4.32 3.86 5.15
CA ALA A 114 -4.18 3.77 3.72
C ALA A 114 -3.43 2.50 3.28
N LEU A 115 -3.71 2.08 2.04
CA LEU A 115 -3.00 1.03 1.33
C LEU A 115 -2.19 1.63 0.19
N LEU A 116 -0.91 1.28 0.14
CA LEU A 116 -0.02 1.61 -0.97
C LEU A 116 0.35 0.34 -1.73
N PHE A 117 0.05 0.31 -3.01
CA PHE A 117 0.36 -0.76 -3.94
C PHE A 117 1.55 -0.32 -4.77
N ASP A 118 2.62 -1.10 -4.72
CA ASP A 118 3.76 -1.00 -5.60
C ASP A 118 3.65 -2.11 -6.65
N LEU A 119 3.47 -1.73 -7.91
CA LEU A 119 3.04 -2.59 -9.00
C LEU A 119 4.08 -2.59 -10.15
N PRO A 120 4.13 -3.66 -10.96
CA PRO A 120 4.87 -3.60 -12.22
C PRO A 120 4.19 -2.59 -13.16
N GLY A 121 4.99 -1.80 -13.89
CA GLY A 121 4.51 -0.83 -14.87
C GLY A 121 4.16 -1.43 -16.23
#